data_AF-A0A4Y8WBK7-F1
#
_entry.id   AF-A0A4Y8WBK7-F1
#
_cell.length_a   1.000
_cell.length_b   1.000
_cell.length_c   1.000
_cell.angle_alpha   90.00
_cell.angle_beta   90.00
_cell.angle_gamma   90.00
#
_symmetry.space_group_name_H-M   'P 1'
#
loop_
_entity.id
_entity.type
_entity.pdbx_description
1 polymer ?
#
loop_
_entity_poly.entity_id
_entity_poly.type
_entity_poly.pdbx_seq_one_letter_code
_entity_poly.pdbx_strand_id
1 'polypeptide(L)'
;MNNKILLASITSGLIVGALAAEIGSPTVARSLQSETSIILKSNEGIHHMGMNAGIKLKRSGKYEMYFLTDQKVGFNSSGEYYFQRHGLSLMPEMSEQVIPAKNDASVIDIMFSQRGMHSLEDLKLIPLSDKQMILVAPRYSYLFTDIVE
;
A
#
# COMPACT_ATOMS: atom_id res chain seq x y z
N MET A 1 -32.50 32.46 -31.38
CA MET A 1 -31.76 31.75 -30.30
C MET A 1 -30.62 32.66 -29.85
N ASN A 2 -30.51 32.95 -28.54
CA ASN A 2 -29.61 34.02 -28.07
C ASN A 2 -28.18 33.49 -27.92
N ASN A 3 -27.25 33.94 -28.77
CA ASN A 3 -25.84 33.50 -28.77
C ASN A 3 -25.15 33.65 -27.41
N LYS A 4 -25.61 34.58 -26.56
CA LYS A 4 -25.10 34.78 -25.20
C LYS A 4 -25.39 33.59 -24.27
N ILE A 5 -26.55 32.95 -24.43
CA ILE A 5 -26.97 31.79 -23.61
C ILE A 5 -26.18 30.54 -24.02
N LEU A 6 -25.93 30.38 -25.32
CA LEU A 6 -25.11 29.29 -25.85
C LEU A 6 -23.67 29.37 -25.31
N LEU A 7 -23.08 30.57 -25.35
CA LEU A 7 -21.71 30.79 -24.88
C LEU A 7 -21.58 30.52 -23.38
N ALA A 8 -22.55 30.97 -22.58
CA ALA A 8 -22.60 30.72 -21.14
C ALA A 8 -22.74 29.23 -20.81
N SER A 9 -23.51 28.49 -21.59
CA SER A 9 -23.69 27.05 -21.41
C SER A 9 -22.39 26.28 -21.67
N ILE A 10 -21.67 26.62 -22.76
CA ILE A 10 -20.39 26.00 -23.10
C ILE A 10 -19.33 26.28 -22.03
N THR A 11 -19.22 27.54 -21.58
CA THR A 11 -18.25 27.91 -20.53
C THR A 11 -18.57 27.24 -19.20
N SER A 12 -19.85 27.16 -18.80
CA SER A 12 -20.24 26.44 -17.59
C SER A 12 -19.91 24.94 -17.68
N GLY A 13 -20.13 24.31 -18.83
CA GLY A 13 -19.79 22.91 -19.06
C GLY A 13 -18.29 22.64 -18.97
N LEU A 14 -17.46 23.55 -19.50
CA LEU A 14 -16.00 23.46 -19.38
C LEU A 14 -15.52 23.62 -17.93
N ILE A 15 -16.10 24.56 -17.18
CA ILE A 15 -15.76 24.77 -15.76
C ILE A 15 -16.15 23.55 -14.93
N VAL A 16 -17.36 23.02 -15.10
CA VAL A 16 -17.82 21.83 -14.38
C VAL A 16 -16.98 20.60 -14.78
N GLY A 17 -16.65 20.45 -16.07
CA GLY A 17 -15.78 19.38 -16.57
C GLY A 17 -14.37 19.44 -15.99
N ALA A 18 -13.78 20.63 -15.89
CA ALA A 18 -12.46 20.82 -15.29
C ALA A 18 -12.48 20.52 -13.78
N LEU A 19 -13.49 21.02 -13.06
CA LEU A 19 -13.65 20.72 -11.63
C LEU A 19 -13.88 19.22 -11.38
N ALA A 20 -14.64 18.54 -12.23
CA ALA A 20 -14.85 17.10 -12.13
C ALA A 20 -13.56 16.30 -12.38
N ALA A 21 -12.68 16.77 -13.28
CA ALA A 21 -11.40 16.13 -13.55
C ALA A 21 -10.44 16.22 -12.36
N GLU A 22 -10.42 17.35 -11.64
CA GLU A 22 -9.59 17.50 -10.42
C GLU A 22 -10.09 16.65 -9.25
N ILE A 23 -11.40 16.36 -9.18
CA ILE A 23 -12.01 15.51 -8.13
C ILE A 23 -11.88 14.01 -8.48
N GLY A 24 -11.46 13.66 -9.70
CA GLY A 24 -11.62 12.33 -10.29
C GLY A 24 -10.75 11.19 -9.76
N SER A 25 -9.70 11.46 -8.96
CA SER A 25 -8.88 10.40 -8.37
C SER A 25 -9.10 10.35 -6.85
N PRO A 26 -9.68 9.26 -6.30
CA PRO A 26 -9.97 9.15 -4.87
C PRO A 26 -8.68 8.90 -4.09
N THR A 27 -7.76 9.86 -4.05
CA THR A 27 -6.55 9.76 -3.23
C THR A 27 -6.87 10.05 -1.77
N VAL A 28 -6.15 9.42 -0.86
CA VAL A 28 -6.32 9.57 0.58
C VAL A 28 -5.00 9.91 1.25
N ALA A 29 -5.07 10.55 2.42
CA ALA A 29 -3.95 10.64 3.35
C ALA A 29 -4.20 9.62 4.47
N ARG A 30 -3.40 8.56 4.55
CA ARG A 30 -3.54 7.54 5.59
C ARG A 30 -2.21 6.90 5.94
N SER A 31 -1.96 6.66 7.22
CA SER A 31 -0.79 5.94 7.71
C SER A 31 -1.26 4.71 8.46
N LEU A 32 -0.81 3.55 8.03
CA LEU A 32 -1.24 2.25 8.54
C LEU A 32 -0.01 1.47 8.99
N GLN A 33 -0.10 0.82 10.14
CA GLN A 33 0.94 -0.09 10.64
C GLN A 33 0.37 -1.45 11.03
N SER A 34 1.13 -2.50 10.76
CA SER A 34 0.81 -3.88 11.09
C SER A 34 1.97 -4.47 11.85
N GLU A 35 1.71 -4.89 13.09
CA GLU A 35 2.58 -5.79 13.84
C GLU A 35 1.97 -7.19 13.72
N THR A 36 2.52 -8.01 12.83
CA THR A 36 2.03 -9.36 12.58
C THR A 36 3.17 -10.34 12.73
N SER A 37 2.86 -11.64 12.73
CA SER A 37 3.88 -12.68 12.74
C SER A 37 3.60 -13.71 11.67
N ILE A 38 4.66 -14.14 11.00
CA ILE A 38 4.61 -15.21 10.02
C ILE A 38 5.00 -16.52 10.72
N ILE A 39 4.14 -17.53 10.58
CA ILE A 39 4.43 -18.89 11.00
C ILE A 39 4.75 -19.71 9.74
N LEU A 40 5.98 -20.19 9.64
CA LEU A 40 6.45 -21.03 8.54
C LEU A 40 6.75 -22.42 9.05
N LYS A 41 6.10 -23.44 8.47
CA LYS A 41 6.45 -24.83 8.73
C LYS A 41 7.49 -25.28 7.70
N SER A 42 8.67 -25.67 8.17
CA SER A 42 9.74 -26.27 7.36
C SER A 42 9.97 -27.73 7.79
N ASN A 43 10.86 -28.43 7.10
CA ASN A 43 11.29 -29.77 7.52
C ASN A 43 12.08 -29.76 8.84
N GLU A 44 12.62 -28.59 9.24
CA GLU A 44 13.41 -28.40 10.46
C GLU A 44 12.56 -27.96 11.66
N GLY A 45 11.29 -27.60 11.44
CA GLY A 45 10.36 -27.25 12.51
C GLY A 45 9.40 -26.13 12.12
N ILE A 46 8.79 -25.53 13.14
CA ILE A 46 7.93 -24.34 13.00
C ILE A 46 8.79 -23.12 13.30
N HIS A 47 8.96 -22.24 12.32
CA HIS A 47 9.62 -20.96 12.46
C HIS A 47 8.57 -19.88 12.71
N HIS A 48 8.78 -19.09 13.76
CA HIS A 48 7.99 -17.92 14.09
C HIS A 48 8.83 -16.68 13.83
N MET A 49 8.30 -15.73 13.06
CA MET A 49 9.00 -14.52 12.66
C MET A 49 8.07 -13.34 12.86
N GLY A 50 8.41 -12.41 13.75
CA GLY A 50 7.72 -11.13 13.84
C GLY A 50 8.01 -10.27 12.60
N MET A 51 6.99 -9.54 12.17
CA MET A 51 7.04 -8.66 11.02
C MET A 51 6.32 -7.35 11.33
N ASN A 52 7.03 -6.26 11.13
CA ASN A 52 6.52 -4.91 11.17
C ASN A 52 6.36 -4.42 9.74
N ALA A 53 5.14 -4.06 9.38
CA ALA A 53 4.82 -3.48 8.08
C ALA A 53 4.18 -2.11 8.28
N GLY A 54 4.55 -1.15 7.45
CA GLY A 54 3.92 0.15 7.41
C GLY A 54 3.60 0.54 5.99
N ILE A 55 2.47 1.22 5.79
CA ILE A 55 2.12 1.85 4.53
C ILE A 55 1.57 3.25 4.79
N LYS A 56 2.08 4.22 4.04
CA LYS A 56 1.66 5.60 4.04
C LYS A 56 1.15 5.97 2.65
N LEU A 57 -0.14 6.28 2.57
CA LEU A 57 -0.80 6.79 1.37
C LEU A 57 -0.85 8.32 1.45
N LYS A 58 -0.42 9.01 0.39
CA LYS A 58 -0.44 10.48 0.29
C LYS A 58 -1.56 10.94 -0.64
N ARG A 59 -2.13 12.12 -0.39
CA ARG A 59 -3.13 12.74 -1.30
C ARG A 59 -2.59 13.01 -2.71
N SER A 60 -1.28 13.02 -2.89
CA SER A 60 -0.65 13.12 -4.22
C SER A 60 -0.76 11.85 -5.07
N GLY A 61 -1.34 10.76 -4.55
CA GLY A 61 -1.35 9.46 -5.23
C GLY A 61 -0.04 8.67 -5.08
N LYS A 62 0.90 9.15 -4.26
CA LYS A 62 2.14 8.44 -3.93
C LYS A 62 2.00 7.63 -2.64
N TYR A 63 2.70 6.51 -2.57
CA TYR A 63 2.81 5.70 -1.35
C TYR A 63 4.26 5.48 -0.93
N GLU A 64 4.44 5.24 0.36
CA GLU A 64 5.66 4.72 0.97
C GLU A 64 5.28 3.48 1.79
N MET A 65 6.05 2.42 1.66
CA MET A 65 5.79 1.14 2.32
C MET A 65 7.09 0.50 2.78
N TYR A 66 7.03 -0.18 3.91
CA TYR A 66 8.11 -1.06 4.36
C TYR A 66 7.54 -2.37 4.89
N PHE A 67 8.35 -3.42 4.78
CA PHE A 67 8.20 -4.66 5.53
C PHE A 67 9.54 -5.00 6.13
N LEU A 68 9.57 -5.21 7.44
CA LEU A 68 10.78 -5.52 8.20
C LEU A 68 10.47 -6.67 9.15
N THR A 69 11.37 -7.65 9.23
CA THR A 69 11.36 -8.67 10.27
C THR A 69 11.88 -8.09 11.58
N ASP A 70 11.76 -8.82 12.69
CA ASP A 70 12.35 -8.44 13.99
C ASP A 70 13.87 -8.16 13.91
N GLN A 71 14.56 -8.83 12.98
CA GLN A 71 15.98 -8.64 12.71
C GLN A 71 16.28 -7.44 11.80
N LYS A 72 15.26 -6.63 11.48
CA LYS A 72 15.33 -5.48 10.56
C LYS A 72 15.77 -5.86 9.15
N VAL A 73 15.46 -7.08 8.72
CA VAL A 73 15.65 -7.55 7.35
C VAL A 73 14.34 -7.39 6.60
N GLY A 74 14.36 -6.94 5.35
CA GLY A 74 13.14 -6.80 4.57
C GLY A 74 13.31 -5.89 3.37
N PHE A 75 12.28 -5.09 3.07
CA PHE A 75 12.35 -4.17 1.94
C PHE A 75 11.52 -2.90 2.18
N ASN A 76 11.98 -1.83 1.56
CA ASN A 76 11.23 -0.60 1.38
C ASN A 76 10.69 -0.56 -0.05
N SER A 77 9.54 0.08 -0.24
CA SER A 77 9.00 0.36 -1.56
C SER A 77 8.25 1.67 -1.58
N SER A 78 8.34 2.38 -2.69
CA SER A 78 7.60 3.62 -2.93
C SER A 78 7.21 3.72 -4.39
N GLY A 79 6.13 4.45 -4.66
CA GLY A 79 5.68 4.70 -6.01
C GLY A 79 4.27 5.28 -6.01
N GLU A 80 3.48 4.92 -7.01
CA GLU A 80 2.10 5.38 -7.16
C GLU A 80 1.10 4.37 -6.62
N TYR A 81 -0.06 4.82 -6.19
CA TYR A 81 -1.17 3.95 -5.86
C TYR A 81 -2.46 4.44 -6.51
N TYR A 82 -3.37 3.50 -6.72
CA TYR A 82 -4.70 3.79 -7.19
C TYR A 82 -5.71 2.83 -6.55
N PHE A 83 -6.89 3.35 -6.26
CA PHE A 83 -8.00 2.51 -5.83
C PHE A 83 -8.68 1.90 -7.06
N GLN A 84 -8.86 0.60 -7.02
CA GLN A 84 -9.72 -0.13 -7.95
C GLN A 84 -11.10 -0.34 -7.28
N ARG A 85 -12.10 -0.79 -8.06
CA ARG A 85 -13.48 -0.98 -7.56
C ARG A 85 -13.58 -1.83 -6.27
N HIS A 86 -12.62 -2.72 -6.00
CA HIS A 86 -12.66 -3.64 -4.85
C HIS A 86 -11.31 -3.73 -4.11
N GLY A 87 -10.39 -2.79 -4.31
CA GLY A 87 -9.04 -2.93 -3.77
C GLY A 87 -8.11 -1.75 -3.98
N LEU A 88 -6.87 -1.96 -3.55
CA LEU A 88 -5.76 -1.04 -3.65
C LEU A 88 -4.67 -1.69 -4.50
N SER A 89 -4.17 -0.96 -5.49
CA SER A 89 -3.02 -1.40 -6.27
C SER A 89 -1.89 -0.41 -6.09
N LEU A 90 -0.70 -0.95 -5.81
CA LEU A 90 0.51 -0.19 -5.61
C LEU A 90 1.44 -0.44 -6.80
N MET A 91 1.86 0.64 -7.46
CA MET A 91 2.81 0.65 -8.57
C MET A 91 4.18 1.07 -8.06
N PRO A 92 5.03 0.13 -7.64
CA PRO A 92 6.37 0.41 -7.14
C PRO A 92 7.29 0.99 -8.23
N GLU A 93 7.70 2.25 -8.04
CA GLU A 93 8.76 2.92 -8.82
C GLU A 93 10.14 2.60 -8.25
N MET A 94 10.24 2.52 -6.91
CA MET A 94 11.44 2.14 -6.19
C MET A 94 11.16 0.95 -5.27
N SER A 95 12.17 0.10 -5.12
CA SER A 95 12.19 -0.91 -4.07
C SER A 95 13.62 -1.21 -3.70
N GLU A 96 13.90 -1.11 -2.41
CA GLU A 96 15.23 -1.28 -1.85
C GLU A 96 15.19 -2.40 -0.81
N GLN A 97 16.11 -3.34 -0.95
CA GLN A 97 16.29 -4.41 0.03
C GLN A 97 17.02 -3.84 1.25
N VAL A 98 16.50 -4.13 2.44
CA VAL A 98 17.10 -3.72 3.71
C VAL A 98 17.71 -4.97 4.36
N ILE A 99 19.05 -4.99 4.46
CA ILE A 99 19.81 -6.03 5.17
C ILE A 99 20.81 -5.33 6.11
N PRO A 100 20.82 -5.62 7.43
CA PRO A 100 21.81 -5.06 8.35
C PRO A 100 23.25 -5.49 8.03
N ALA A 101 24.21 -4.60 8.29
CA ALA A 101 25.63 -4.85 8.01
C ALA A 101 26.30 -5.96 8.85
N LYS A 102 25.70 -6.34 9.99
CA LYS A 102 26.13 -7.49 10.81
C LYS A 102 25.16 -8.63 10.54
N ASN A 103 25.55 -9.51 9.62
CA ASN A 103 24.60 -10.38 8.90
C ASN A 103 24.58 -11.80 9.49
N ASP A 104 23.69 -12.04 10.47
CA ASP A 104 23.25 -13.38 10.90
C ASP A 104 21.83 -13.71 10.34
N ALA A 105 21.41 -13.00 9.28
CA ALA A 105 20.07 -13.18 8.71
C ALA A 105 19.89 -14.59 8.15
N SER A 106 18.79 -15.25 8.51
CA SER A 106 18.50 -16.59 7.99
C SER A 106 18.20 -16.56 6.49
N VAL A 107 18.36 -17.69 5.81
CA VAL A 107 17.96 -17.82 4.38
C VAL A 107 16.49 -17.43 4.18
N ILE A 108 15.65 -17.69 5.19
CA ILE A 108 14.23 -17.33 5.19
C ILE A 108 14.08 -15.80 5.21
N ASP A 109 14.78 -15.08 6.10
CA ASP A 109 14.78 -13.61 6.15
C ASP A 109 15.21 -13.00 4.81
N ILE A 110 16.26 -13.57 4.21
CA ILE A 110 16.77 -13.14 2.90
C ILE A 110 15.73 -13.37 1.80
N MET A 111 15.02 -14.50 1.80
CA MET A 111 13.94 -14.74 0.84
C MET A 111 12.78 -13.74 1.01
N PHE A 112 12.36 -13.44 2.25
CA PHE A 112 11.31 -12.44 2.52
C PHE A 112 11.70 -11.02 2.12
N SER A 113 12.99 -10.68 2.17
CA SER A 113 13.46 -9.38 1.70
C SER A 113 13.44 -9.20 0.18
N GLN A 114 13.12 -10.25 -0.59
CA GLN A 114 13.02 -10.16 -2.04
C GLN A 114 11.66 -9.58 -2.48
N ARG A 115 11.71 -8.49 -3.24
CA ARG A 115 10.55 -7.81 -3.87
C ARG A 115 9.56 -8.76 -4.53
N GLY A 116 10.05 -9.82 -5.18
CA GLY A 116 9.22 -10.77 -5.93
C GLY A 116 8.26 -11.63 -5.10
N MET A 117 8.41 -11.67 -3.78
CA MET A 117 7.51 -12.45 -2.90
C MET A 117 6.23 -11.71 -2.51
N HIS A 118 6.20 -10.38 -2.68
CA HIS A 118 5.08 -9.54 -2.30
C HIS A 118 4.41 -9.03 -3.57
N SER A 119 3.31 -9.68 -3.99
CA SER A 119 2.45 -9.09 -4.99
C SER A 119 1.79 -7.86 -4.37
N LEU A 120 2.04 -6.70 -4.95
CA LEU A 120 1.55 -5.39 -4.53
C LEU A 120 0.37 -4.92 -5.40
N GLU A 121 -0.14 -5.82 -6.25
CA GLU A 121 -1.25 -5.61 -7.16
C GLU A 121 -2.50 -6.30 -6.62
N ASP A 122 -3.68 -5.72 -6.89
CA ASP A 122 -5.00 -6.28 -6.56
C ASP A 122 -5.18 -6.65 -5.08
N LEU A 123 -4.63 -5.82 -4.18
CA LEU A 123 -4.74 -6.03 -2.75
C LEU A 123 -6.18 -5.78 -2.31
N LYS A 124 -6.81 -6.80 -1.72
CA LYS A 124 -8.17 -6.64 -1.19
C LYS A 124 -8.11 -5.96 0.17
N LEU A 125 -8.95 -4.95 0.36
CA LEU A 125 -9.12 -4.26 1.63
C LEU A 125 -10.38 -4.79 2.32
N ILE A 126 -10.22 -5.38 3.50
CA ILE A 126 -11.35 -5.81 4.33
C ILE A 126 -11.37 -4.92 5.59
N PRO A 127 -12.28 -3.95 5.69
CA PRO A 127 -12.42 -3.17 6.91
C PRO A 127 -12.96 -4.08 8.03
N LEU A 128 -12.29 -4.07 9.19
CA LEU A 128 -12.76 -4.74 10.40
C LEU A 128 -13.42 -3.75 11.36
N SER A 129 -12.90 -2.53 11.40
CA SER A 129 -13.43 -1.40 12.18
C SER A 129 -12.94 -0.08 11.57
N ASP A 130 -13.36 1.06 12.13
CA ASP A 130 -12.89 2.39 11.69
C ASP A 130 -11.36 2.54 11.77
N LYS A 131 -10.71 1.78 12.66
CA LYS A 131 -9.26 1.83 12.91
C LYS A 131 -8.49 0.63 12.39
N GLN A 132 -9.16 -0.42 11.91
CA GLN A 132 -8.50 -1.67 11.54
C GLN A 132 -8.93 -2.15 10.17
N MET A 133 -7.96 -2.58 9.37
CA MET A 133 -8.20 -3.15 8.05
C MET A 133 -7.27 -4.33 7.80
N ILE A 134 -7.80 -5.36 7.15
CA ILE A 134 -6.99 -6.44 6.61
C ILE A 134 -6.62 -6.09 5.18
N LEU A 135 -5.32 -6.07 4.89
CA LEU A 135 -4.80 -6.04 3.53
C LEU A 135 -4.48 -7.47 3.11
N VAL A 136 -5.23 -8.00 2.14
CA VAL A 136 -5.06 -9.36 1.64
C VAL A 136 -4.22 -9.33 0.36
N ALA A 137 -3.00 -9.85 0.46
CA ALA A 137 -2.14 -10.16 -0.68
C ALA A 137 -2.36 -11.62 -1.13
N PRO A 138 -1.93 -12.02 -2.34
CA PRO A 138 -2.13 -13.39 -2.86
C PRO A 138 -1.60 -14.52 -1.97
N ARG A 139 -0.57 -14.26 -1.16
CA ARG A 139 0.10 -15.26 -0.31
C ARG A 139 0.02 -14.98 1.19
N TYR A 140 -0.36 -13.76 1.58
CA TYR A 140 -0.31 -13.28 2.96
C TYR A 140 -1.47 -12.34 3.25
N SER A 141 -1.85 -12.21 4.53
CA SER A 141 -2.80 -11.20 4.98
C SER A 141 -2.19 -10.42 6.13
N TYR A 142 -2.35 -9.10 6.10
CA TYR A 142 -1.77 -8.19 7.07
C TYR A 142 -2.90 -7.47 7.80
N LEU A 143 -2.87 -7.51 9.13
CA LEU A 143 -3.81 -6.74 9.96
C LEU A 143 -3.19 -5.38 10.25
N PHE A 144 -3.64 -4.37 9.52
CA PHE A 144 -3.22 -2.99 9.73
C PHE A 144 -4.14 -2.30 10.73
N THR A 145 -3.52 -1.51 11.60
CA THR A 145 -4.17 -0.56 12.50
C THR A 145 -3.77 0.86 12.09
N ASP A 146 -4.75 1.75 12.03
CA ASP A 146 -4.56 3.16 11.74
C ASP A 146 -3.80 3.84 12.87
N ILE A 147 -2.73 4.54 12.53
CA ILE A 147 -1.93 5.31 13.49
C ILE A 147 -2.43 6.74 13.38
N VAL A 148 -3.42 7.08 14.22
CA VAL A 148 -3.86 8.46 14.37
C VAL A 148 -2.75 9.19 15.14
N GLU A 149 -1.94 9.98 14.45
CA GLU A 149 -1.20 11.09 15.07
C GLU A 149 -2.13 12.28 15.31
#